data_AF-A0A4Y9V4M0-F1
#
_entry.id   AF-A0A4Y9V4M0-F1
#
_cell.length_a   1.000
_cell.length_b   1.000
_cell.length_c   1.000
_cell.angle_alpha   90.00
_cell.angle_beta   90.00
_cell.angle_gamma   90.00
#
_symmetry.space_group_name_H-M   'P 1'
#
loop_
_entity.id
_entity.type
_entity.pdbx_description
1 polymer ?
#
loop_
_entity_poly.entity_id
_entity_poly.type
_entity_poly.pdbx_seq_one_letter_code
_entity_poly.pdbx_strand_id
1 'polypeptide(L)' 'MRLLAVLIFALMTAACNQEQDITGSTPVCAMRNYSSYNPRDMNQCVAACKACDHGNTVTCTTSCTLKGAH' A
#
# COMPACT_ATOMS: atom_id res chain seq x y z
N MET A 1 -15.40 28.21 23.84
CA MET A 1 -16.01 27.61 22.64
C MET A 1 -15.08 27.56 21.42
N ARG A 2 -14.37 28.63 21.03
CA ARG A 2 -13.47 28.61 19.85
C ARG A 2 -12.27 27.66 19.97
N LEU A 3 -11.64 27.61 21.16
CA LEU A 3 -10.47 26.73 21.41
C LEU A 3 -10.83 25.24 21.34
N LEU A 4 -12.02 24.86 21.83
CA LEU A 4 -12.51 23.47 21.77
C LEU A 4 -12.73 23.02 20.32
N ALA A 5 -13.26 23.90 19.47
CA ALA A 5 -13.48 23.59 18.05
C ALA A 5 -12.16 23.36 17.28
N VAL A 6 -11.11 24.14 17.59
CA VAL A 6 -9.79 23.97 16.97
C VAL A 6 -9.13 22.65 17.38
N LEU A 7 -9.25 22.25 18.65
CA LEU A 7 -8.73 20.98 19.14
C LEU A 7 -9.42 19.78 18.48
N ILE A 8 -10.75 19.83 18.32
CA ILE A 8 -11.53 18.77 17.67
C ILE A 8 -11.14 18.63 16.19
N PHE A 9 -10.92 19.75 15.48
CA PHE A 9 -10.48 19.72 14.08
C PHE A 9 -9.08 19.13 13.91
N ALA A 10 -8.15 19.44 14.82
CA ALA A 10 -6.80 18.88 14.80
C ALA A 10 -6.77 17.36 15.06
N LEU A 11 -7.68 16.85 15.90
CA LEU A 11 -7.82 15.41 16.16
C LEU A 11 -8.37 14.65 14.94
N MET A 12 -9.27 15.27 14.17
CA MET A 12 -9.82 14.67 12.94
C MET A 12 -8.77 14.50 11.84
N THR A 13 -7.76 15.39 11.78
CA THR A 13 -6.65 15.25 10.82
C THR A 13 -5.66 14.14 11.20
N ALA A 14 -5.57 13.75 12.47
CA ALA A 14 -4.76 12.59 12.89
C ALA A 14 -5.43 11.25 12.57
N ALA A 15 -6.75 11.23 12.34
CA ALA A 15 -7.46 10.05 11.83
C ALA A 15 -7.27 9.85 10.32
N CYS A 16 -6.87 10.90 9.60
CA CYS A 16 -6.28 10.80 8.26
C CYS A 16 -4.79 10.48 8.37
N ASN A 17 -4.43 9.49 9.19
CA ASN A 17 -3.17 8.79 8.99
C ASN A 17 -3.33 8.04 7.68
N GLN A 18 -2.98 8.77 6.61
CA GLN A 18 -2.77 8.31 5.26
C GLN A 18 -1.96 7.02 5.33
N GLU A 19 -2.65 5.87 5.36
CA GLU A 19 -2.22 4.58 4.82
C GLU A 19 -0.70 4.44 4.74
N GLN A 20 -0.06 4.61 5.91
CA GLN A 20 1.37 4.44 6.04
C GLN A 20 1.58 2.95 5.95
N ASP A 21 2.27 2.54 4.88
CA ASP A 21 2.80 1.21 4.63
C ASP A 21 2.05 0.25 3.67
N ILE A 22 1.32 0.73 2.65
CA ILE A 22 1.06 -0.11 1.44
C ILE A 22 2.29 -0.11 0.50
N THR A 23 3.50 -0.11 1.05
CA THR A 23 4.76 -0.29 0.29
C THR A 23 5.91 -0.73 1.22
N GLY A 24 5.83 -0.53 2.53
CA GLY A 24 6.85 -0.99 3.49
C GLY A 24 6.80 -2.51 3.73
N SER A 25 5.61 -3.11 3.75
CA SER A 25 5.42 -4.56 3.97
C SER A 25 5.58 -5.40 2.70
N THR A 26 5.14 -4.89 1.54
CA THR A 26 5.14 -5.62 0.28
C THR A 26 6.52 -6.15 -0.14
N PRO A 27 7.64 -5.39 -0.11
CA PRO A 27 8.93 -5.92 -0.50
C PRO A 27 9.45 -6.98 0.49
N VAL A 28 9.18 -6.83 1.78
CA VAL A 28 9.58 -7.81 2.80
C VAL A 28 8.77 -9.10 2.65
N CYS A 29 7.44 -8.98 2.51
CA CYS A 29 6.56 -10.11 2.26
C CYS A 29 6.87 -10.80 0.93
N ALA A 30 7.14 -10.03 -0.13
CA ALA A 30 7.52 -10.58 -1.42
C ALA A 30 8.86 -11.33 -1.33
N MET A 31 9.89 -10.76 -0.68
CA MET A 31 11.17 -11.44 -0.46
C MET A 31 11.04 -12.71 0.41
N ARG A 32 10.05 -12.78 1.30
CA ARG A 32 9.77 -13.98 2.12
C ARG A 32 9.03 -15.07 1.35
N ASN A 33 8.09 -14.71 0.49
CA ASN A 33 7.21 -15.66 -0.20
C ASN A 33 7.69 -16.02 -1.61
N TYR A 34 8.57 -15.22 -2.21
CA TYR A 34 9.07 -15.42 -3.56
C TYR A 34 10.60 -15.41 -3.55
N SER A 35 11.21 -16.53 -3.95
CA SER A 35 12.67 -16.69 -4.00
C SER A 35 13.34 -15.81 -5.06
N SER A 36 12.62 -15.44 -6.12
CA SER A 36 13.11 -14.62 -7.24
C SER A 36 12.09 -13.53 -7.62
N TYR A 37 11.72 -12.68 -6.66
CA TYR A 37 10.76 -11.61 -6.89
C TYR A 37 11.30 -10.53 -7.85
N ASN A 38 10.61 -10.34 -8.97
CA ASN A 38 10.83 -9.23 -9.89
C ASN A 38 9.66 -8.22 -9.81
N PRO A 39 9.84 -7.05 -9.18
CA PRO A 39 8.79 -6.03 -9.11
C PRO A 39 8.44 -5.40 -10.46
N ARG A 40 9.24 -5.64 -11.52
CA ARG A 40 8.97 -5.17 -12.89
C ARG A 40 8.11 -6.14 -13.69
N ASP A 41 7.99 -7.38 -13.26
CA ASP A 41 7.10 -8.36 -13.88
C ASP A 41 5.69 -8.14 -13.35
N MET A 42 4.74 -7.82 -14.24
CA MET A 42 3.36 -7.51 -13.85
C MET A 42 2.70 -8.67 -13.09
N ASN A 43 2.93 -9.91 -13.51
CA ASN A 43 2.31 -11.07 -12.86
C ASN A 43 2.85 -11.28 -11.44
N GLN A 44 4.16 -11.17 -11.26
CA GLN A 44 4.79 -11.31 -9.95
C GLN A 44 4.41 -10.16 -9.02
N CYS A 45 4.36 -8.92 -9.52
CA CYS A 45 3.93 -7.78 -8.73
C CYS A 45 2.47 -7.94 -8.29
N VAL A 46 1.55 -8.33 -9.19
CA VAL A 46 0.14 -8.51 -8.86
C VAL A 46 -0.05 -9.68 -7.88
N ALA A 47 0.68 -10.79 -8.06
CA ALA A 47 0.63 -11.92 -7.14
C ALA A 47 1.14 -11.53 -5.74
N ALA A 48 2.24 -10.80 -5.66
CA ALA A 48 2.76 -10.27 -4.39
C ALA A 48 1.79 -9.30 -3.74
N CYS A 49 1.23 -8.35 -4.49
CA CYS A 49 0.22 -7.41 -3.98
C CYS A 49 -1.02 -8.13 -3.42
N LYS A 50 -1.52 -9.16 -4.10
CA LYS A 50 -2.65 -9.97 -3.59
C LYS A 50 -2.30 -10.73 -2.32
N ALA A 51 -1.10 -11.30 -2.26
CA ALA A 51 -0.64 -12.10 -1.13
C ALA A 51 -0.26 -11.26 0.10
N CYS A 52 0.30 -10.07 -0.12
CA CYS A 52 0.93 -9.25 0.91
C CYS A 52 0.09 -8.05 1.32
N ASP A 53 -0.59 -7.42 0.37
CA ASP A 53 -1.39 -6.22 0.59
C ASP A 53 -2.90 -6.53 0.56
N HIS A 54 -3.28 -7.79 0.33
CA HIS A 54 -4.67 -8.27 0.25
C HIS A 54 -5.54 -7.50 -0.76
N GLY A 55 -4.92 -6.91 -1.78
CA GLY A 55 -5.62 -6.21 -2.86
C GLY A 55 -6.30 -7.16 -3.84
N ASN A 56 -7.26 -6.64 -4.61
CA ASN A 56 -7.84 -7.38 -5.75
C ASN A 56 -7.05 -7.08 -7.04
N THR A 57 -7.24 -7.89 -8.09
CA THR A 57 -6.57 -7.77 -9.39
C THR A 57 -6.57 -6.35 -9.94
N VAL A 58 -7.70 -5.64 -9.90
CA VAL A 58 -7.80 -4.28 -10.44
C VAL A 58 -6.88 -3.33 -9.68
N THR A 59 -7.02 -3.27 -8.36
CA THR A 59 -6.19 -2.43 -7.49
C THR A 59 -4.71 -2.77 -7.62
N CYS A 60 -4.37 -4.07 -7.59
CA CYS A 60 -2.99 -4.52 -7.71
C CYS A 60 -2.40 -4.22 -9.09
N THR A 61 -3.17 -4.33 -10.17
CA THR A 61 -2.69 -3.99 -11.52
C THR A 61 -2.37 -2.50 -11.61
N THR A 62 -3.25 -1.64 -11.08
CA THR A 62 -3.00 -0.20 -11.00
C THR A 62 -1.75 0.09 -10.18
N SER A 63 -1.64 -0.46 -8.97
CA SER A 63 -0.48 -0.28 -8.09
C SER A 63 0.82 -0.75 -8.75
N CYS A 64 0.80 -1.89 -9.43
CA CYS A 64 1.96 -2.44 -10.12
C CYS A 64 2.35 -1.61 -11.35
N THR A 65 1.38 -1.10 -12.10
CA THR A 65 1.63 -0.17 -13.21
C THR A 65 2.27 1.12 -12.70
N LEU A 66 1.79 1.68 -11.58
CA LEU A 66 2.38 2.86 -10.94
C LEU A 66 3.80 2.59 -10.41
N LYS A 67 4.09 1.35 -10.00
CA LYS A 67 5.45 0.88 -9.64
C LYS A 67 6.31 0.56 -10.88
N GLY A 68 5.74 0.68 -12.09
CA GLY A 68 6.41 0.49 -13.37
C GLY A 68 6.66 -0.97 -13.73
N ALA A 69 5.79 -1.87 -13.28
CA ALA A 69 5.66 -3.21 -13.85
C ALA A 69 4.95 -3.12 -15.21
N HIS A 70 5.36 -3.95 -16.17
CA HIS A 70 4.78 -4.02 -17.51
C HIS A 70 4.68 -5.47 -17.99
#